data_AF-A0A5M3Y1B3-F1
#
_entry.id   AF-A0A5M3Y1B3-F1
#
_cell.length_a   1.000
_cell.length_b   1.000
_cell.length_c   1.000
_cell.angle_alpha   90.00
_cell.angle_beta   90.00
_cell.angle_gamma   90.00
#
_symmetry.space_group_name_H-M   'P 1'
#
loop_
_entity.id
_entity.type
_entity.pdbx_description
1 polymer ?
#
loop_
_entity_poly.entity_id
_entity_poly.type
_entity_poly.pdbx_seq_one_letter_code
_entity_poly.pdbx_strand_id
1 'polypeptide(L)' 'MGKAAMSCEHLICAACAQPVVEGRCPACRNAREKFHHHGFPLSSPVFLGLLVVLVLALTALKLYYS' A
#
# COMPACT_ATOMS: atom_id res chain seq x y z
N MET A 1 -23.28 -18.93 3.91
CA MET A 1 -22.83 -18.70 2.51
C MET A 1 -21.95 -17.45 2.46
N GLY A 2 -20.63 -17.64 2.19
CA GLY A 2 -19.61 -16.62 1.82
C GLY A 2 -19.33 -15.48 2.81
N LYS A 3 -18.52 -15.61 3.87
CA LYS A 3 -17.03 -15.61 3.89
C LYS A 3 -16.36 -14.50 3.06
N ALA A 4 -16.13 -13.37 3.73
CA ALA A 4 -14.96 -12.46 3.67
C ALA A 4 -13.93 -12.62 2.54
N ALA A 5 -14.37 -12.45 1.29
CA ALA A 5 -13.50 -12.05 0.18
C ALA A 5 -14.19 -10.91 -0.57
N MET A 6 -14.34 -9.76 0.11
CA MET A 6 -14.74 -8.52 -0.55
C MET A 6 -13.54 -8.03 -1.36
N SER A 7 -13.54 -8.38 -2.64
CA SER A 7 -12.64 -7.72 -3.58
C SER A 7 -12.99 -6.24 -3.58
N CYS A 8 -12.09 -5.43 -3.02
CA CYS A 8 -12.27 -3.98 -2.86
C CYS A 8 -12.32 -3.22 -4.19
N GLU A 9 -12.23 -3.94 -5.31
CA GLU A 9 -12.30 -3.42 -6.68
C GLU A 9 -13.73 -2.99 -7.10
N HIS A 10 -14.78 -3.43 -6.40
CA HIS A 10 -16.19 -3.13 -6.73
C HIS A 10 -16.96 -2.29 -5.70
N LEU A 11 -16.32 -1.81 -4.62
CA LEU A 11 -17.03 -0.98 -3.63
C LEU A 11 -17.20 0.46 -4.15
N ILE A 12 -18.45 0.80 -4.42
CA ILE A 12 -18.90 2.14 -4.80
C ILE A 12 -19.21 2.91 -3.52
N CYS A 13 -18.69 4.13 -3.37
CA CYS A 13 -18.98 4.95 -2.20
C CYS A 13 -20.43 5.46 -2.24
N ALA A 14 -21.21 5.25 -1.18
CA ALA A 14 -22.59 5.75 -1.10
C ALA A 14 -22.70 7.28 -1.10
N ALA A 15 -21.63 8.01 -0.73
CA ALA A 15 -21.64 9.47 -0.68
C ALA A 15 -21.32 10.13 -2.03
N CYS A 16 -20.53 9.49 -2.89
CA CYS A 16 -20.10 10.07 -4.17
C CYS A 16 -20.37 9.18 -5.39
N ALA A 17 -20.99 8.01 -5.19
CA ALA A 17 -21.35 7.01 -6.21
C ALA A 17 -20.18 6.61 -7.13
N GLN A 18 -18.96 6.65 -6.62
CA GLN A 18 -17.74 6.45 -7.39
C GLN A 18 -16.82 5.47 -6.65
N PRO A 19 -15.86 4.85 -7.35
CA PRO A 19 -15.09 3.78 -6.73
C PRO A 19 -14.21 4.36 -5.62
N VAL A 20 -14.12 3.60 -4.52
CA VAL A 20 -13.39 4.05 -3.31
C VAL A 20 -11.88 4.13 -3.57
N VAL A 21 -11.38 3.42 -4.58
CA VAL A 21 -9.96 3.35 -4.93
C VAL A 21 -9.40 4.69 -5.46
N GLU A 22 -10.21 5.51 -6.13
CA GLU A 22 -9.81 6.84 -6.61
C GLU A 22 -9.74 7.90 -5.50
N GLY A 23 -10.38 7.68 -4.34
CA GLY A 23 -10.24 8.59 -3.20
C GLY A 23 -10.79 10.01 -3.40
N ARG A 24 -11.77 10.21 -4.27
CA ARG A 24 -12.31 11.54 -4.66
C ARG A 24 -13.11 12.28 -3.58
N CYS A 25 -13.44 11.63 -2.47
CA CYS A 25 -14.28 12.17 -1.40
C CYS A 25 -13.69 11.87 0.00
N PRO A 26 -14.00 12.63 1.06
CA PRO A 26 -13.44 12.40 2.39
C PRO A 26 -13.80 11.03 2.96
N ALA A 27 -15.03 10.54 2.72
CA ALA A 27 -15.44 9.19 3.11
C ALA A 27 -14.64 8.10 2.36
N CYS A 28 -14.38 8.33 1.06
CA CYS A 28 -13.58 7.47 0.20
C CYS A 28 -12.13 7.41 0.68
N ARG A 29 -11.55 8.56 1.05
CA ARG A 29 -10.20 8.65 1.61
C ARG A 29 -10.07 7.89 2.92
N ASN A 30 -11.01 8.09 3.84
CA ASN A 30 -11.02 7.39 5.13
C ASN A 30 -11.20 5.86 4.97
N ALA A 31 -12.00 5.42 4.01
CA ALA A 31 -12.15 4.00 3.68
C ALA A 31 -10.86 3.46 3.03
N ARG A 32 -10.29 4.19 2.06
CA ARG A 32 -9.02 3.86 1.41
C ARG A 32 -7.87 3.75 2.41
N GLU A 33 -7.75 4.66 3.37
CA GLU A 33 -6.74 4.62 4.43
C GLU A 33 -6.86 3.33 5.27
N LYS A 34 -8.08 2.89 5.61
CA LYS A 34 -8.32 1.63 6.32
C LYS A 34 -7.91 0.40 5.50
N PHE A 35 -8.15 0.42 4.18
CA PHE A 35 -7.78 -0.69 3.29
C PHE A 35 -6.29 -0.68 2.89
N HIS A 36 -5.67 0.50 2.76
CA HIS A 36 -4.23 0.65 2.47
C HIS A 36 -3.34 0.11 3.59
N HIS A 37 -3.85 0.01 4.82
CA HIS A 37 -3.17 -0.75 5.87
C HIS A 37 -3.12 -2.27 5.62
N HIS A 38 -3.97 -2.82 4.75
CA HIS A 38 -4.04 -4.25 4.44
C HIS A 38 -3.44 -4.63 3.09
N GLY A 39 -3.11 -3.65 2.23
CA GLY A 39 -2.29 -3.86 1.05
C GLY A 39 -0.82 -3.91 1.47
N PHE A 40 -0.15 -5.03 1.23
CA PHE A 40 1.29 -5.20 1.51
C PHE A 40 2.09 -3.91 1.21
N PRO A 41 2.94 -3.44 2.14
CA PRO A 41 3.68 -2.17 2.00
C PRO A 41 4.76 -2.18 0.91
N LEU A 42 4.79 -3.21 0.05
CA LEU A 42 5.75 -3.35 -1.05
C LEU A 42 5.65 -2.22 -2.08
N SER A 43 4.49 -1.56 -2.21
CA SER A 43 4.28 -0.43 -3.13
C SER A 43 4.51 0.94 -2.49
N SER A 44 4.87 1.00 -1.20
CA SER A 44 5.22 2.26 -0.56
C SER A 44 6.61 2.70 -1.02
N PRO A 45 6.79 3.95 -1.49
CA PRO A 45 8.11 4.47 -1.85
C PRO A 45 9.12 4.38 -0.69
N VAL A 46 8.63 4.35 0.55
CA VAL A 46 9.45 4.13 1.75
C VAL A 46 10.10 2.74 1.75
N PHE A 47 9.38 1.70 1.34
CA PHE A 47 9.91 0.33 1.30
C PHE A 47 10.99 0.20 0.23
N LEU A 48 10.78 0.82 -0.94
CA LEU A 48 11.78 0.87 -2.01
C LEU A 48 13.06 1.57 -1.52
N GLY A 49 12.93 2.69 -0.82
CA GLY A 49 14.05 3.40 -0.21
C GLY A 49 14.82 2.54 0.80
N LEU A 50 14.10 1.85 1.69
CA LEU A 50 14.72 0.95 2.68
C LEU A 50 15.51 -0.18 2.00
N LEU A 51 14.98 -0.76 0.93
CA LEU A 51 15.63 -1.84 0.19
C LEU A 51 16.93 -1.36 -0.47
N VAL A 52 16.91 -0.18 -1.09
CA VAL A 52 18.12 0.44 -1.68
C VAL A 52 19.19 0.69 -0.62
N VAL A 53 18.81 1.25 0.54
CA VAL A 53 19.75 1.50 1.65
C VAL A 53 20.37 0.20 2.15
N LEU A 54 19.57 -0.87 2.29
CA LEU A 54 20.05 -2.17 2.74
C LEU A 54 21.07 -2.78 1.76
N VAL A 55 20.79 -2.71 0.45
CA VAL A 55 21.71 -3.21 -0.58
C VAL A 55 23.02 -2.45 -0.56
N LEU A 56 22.98 -1.11 -0.46
CA LEU A 56 24.17 -0.26 -0.36
C LEU A 56 25.00 -0.55 0.90
N ALA A 57 24.34 -0.79 2.03
CA ALA A 57 25.05 -1.13 3.27
C ALA A 57 25.78 -2.47 3.14
N LEU A 58 25.15 -3.49 2.56
CA LEU A 58 25.76 -4.80 2.37
C LEU A 58 26.92 -4.77 1.37
N THR A 59 26.81 -4.01 0.28
CA THR A 59 27.90 -3.86 -0.69
C THR A 59 29.08 -3.10 -0.08
N ALA A 60 28.82 -2.02 0.66
CA ALA A 60 29.86 -1.29 1.38
C ALA A 60 30.57 -2.18 2.42
N LEU A 61 29.81 -2.96 3.19
CA LEU A 61 30.37 -3.88 4.17
C LEU A 61 31.24 -4.95 3.50
N LYS A 62 30.77 -5.52 2.37
CA LYS A 62 31.53 -6.49 1.59
C LYS A 62 32.84 -5.90 1.06
N LEU A 63 32.82 -4.66 0.57
CA LEU A 63 34.02 -3.97 0.11
C LEU A 63 34.99 -3.64 1.24
N TYR A 64 34.48 -3.39 2.45
CA TYR A 64 35.32 -3.11 3.63
C TYR A 64 36.04 -4.35 4.16
N TYR A 65 35.40 -5.52 4.12
CA TYR A 65 35.99 -6.79 4.58
C TYR A 65 36.77 -7.55 3.49
N SER A 66 36.67 -7.12 2.23
CA SER A 66 37.44 -7.67 1.12
C SER A 66 38.79 -6.99 0.99
#